data_AF-A0A2N0HAY6-F1
#
_entry.id   AF-A0A2N0HAY6-F1
#
_cell.length_a   1.000
_cell.length_b   1.000
_cell.length_c   1.000
_cell.angle_alpha   90.00
_cell.angle_beta   90.00
_cell.angle_gamma   90.00
#
_symmetry.space_group_name_H-M   'P 1'
#
loop_
_entity.id
_entity.type
_entity.pdbx_description
1 polymer ?
#
loop_
_entity_poly.entity_id
_entity_poly.type
_entity_poly.pdbx_seq_one_letter_code
_entity_poly.pdbx_strand_id
1 'polypeptide(L)'
;MKNTIHIGELLQDYFKKNNVSKAALSRALDLNSANFEARLKQSWIRTDILLKISQLLQHNFFADIGALLPKELPSNKVTDKTKDELITALELEITILKRERDMLSSLISEKIK
;
A
#
# COMPACT_ATOMS: atom_id res chain seq x y z
N MET A 1 4.44 24.03 14.00
CA MET A 1 5.05 22.70 13.77
C MET A 1 5.17 22.47 12.27
N LYS A 2 6.38 22.33 11.72
CA LYS A 2 6.60 22.06 10.31
C LYS A 2 6.57 20.54 10.10
N ASN A 3 5.37 19.97 9.97
CA ASN A 3 5.23 18.57 9.56
C ASN A 3 5.39 18.49 8.03
N THR A 4 6.62 18.71 7.56
CA THR A 4 6.92 18.67 6.12
C THR A 4 7.16 17.22 5.73
N ILE A 5 6.28 16.66 4.90
CA ILE A 5 6.48 15.33 4.34
C ILE A 5 7.72 15.36 3.43
N HIS A 6 8.78 14.63 3.81
CA HIS A 6 10.01 14.55 3.02
C HIS A 6 9.98 13.34 2.08
N ILE A 7 9.48 13.54 0.86
CA ILE A 7 9.23 12.43 -0.09
C ILE A 7 10.52 11.69 -0.45
N GLY A 8 11.64 12.40 -0.58
CA GLY A 8 12.93 11.78 -0.87
C GLY A 8 13.45 10.86 0.25
N GLU A 9 13.07 11.12 1.51
CA GLU A 9 13.46 10.27 2.65
C GLU A 9 12.56 9.02 2.68
N LEU A 10 11.25 9.21 2.50
CA LEU A 10 10.28 8.12 2.38
C LEU A 10 10.71 7.10 1.32
N LEU A 11 11.12 7.57 0.14
CA LEU A 11 11.64 6.70 -0.92
C LEU A 11 12.92 5.97 -0.50
N GLN A 12 13.85 6.67 0.13
CA GLN A 12 15.11 6.06 0.58
C GLN A 12 14.90 4.99 1.65
N ASP A 13 13.98 5.22 2.58
CA ASP A 13 13.66 4.25 3.62
C ASP A 13 13.00 3.01 3.03
N TYR A 14 12.12 3.18 2.05
CA TYR A 14 11.58 2.05 1.29
C TYR A 14 12.68 1.29 0.54
N PHE A 15 13.62 2.00 -0.11
CA PHE A 15 14.70 1.35 -0.86
C PHE A 15 15.62 0.54 0.05
N LYS A 16 15.96 1.08 1.23
CA LYS A 16 16.75 0.36 2.24
C LYS A 16 16.02 -0.88 2.74
N LYS A 17 14.73 -0.75 3.08
CA LYS A 17 13.92 -1.84 3.62
C LYS A 17 13.75 -3.00 2.62
N ASN A 18 13.63 -2.69 1.34
CA ASN A 18 13.35 -3.67 0.29
C ASN A 18 14.58 -4.02 -0.56
N ASN A 19 15.80 -3.65 -0.12
CA ASN A 19 17.05 -3.89 -0.84
C ASN A 19 17.03 -3.43 -2.31
N VAL A 20 16.38 -2.30 -2.59
CA VAL A 20 16.29 -1.75 -3.95
C VAL A 20 17.61 -1.08 -4.32
N SER A 21 18.22 -1.54 -5.41
CA SER A 21 19.42 -0.91 -5.95
C SER A 21 19.10 0.43 -6.59
N LYS A 22 19.55 1.52 -5.95
CA LYS A 22 19.40 2.88 -6.49
C LYS A 22 20.06 3.05 -7.86
N ALA A 23 21.16 2.35 -8.11
CA ALA A 23 21.85 2.36 -9.40
C ALA A 23 21.11 1.58 -10.50
N ALA A 24 20.39 0.51 -10.14
CA ALA A 24 19.51 -0.16 -11.09
C ALA A 24 18.29 0.71 -11.41
N LEU A 25 17.71 1.34 -10.39
CA LEU A 25 16.56 2.22 -10.53
C LEU A 25 16.88 3.48 -11.35
N SER A 26 18.05 4.10 -11.15
CA SER A 26 18.46 5.28 -11.93
C SER A 26 18.58 4.95 -13.42
N ARG A 27 19.15 3.78 -13.77
CA ARG A 27 19.22 3.29 -15.15
C ARG A 27 17.84 3.02 -15.74
N ALA A 28 16.95 2.37 -14.99
CA ALA A 28 15.58 2.10 -15.44
C ALA A 28 14.73 3.38 -15.64
N LEU A 29 15.15 4.49 -15.03
CA LEU A 29 14.51 5.80 -15.16
C LEU A 29 15.18 6.71 -16.22
N ASP A 30 16.23 6.23 -16.90
CA ASP A 30 17.09 7.03 -17.78
C ASP A 30 17.66 8.28 -17.09
N LEU A 31 17.97 8.16 -15.79
CA LEU A 31 18.55 9.22 -14.99
C LEU A 31 20.02 8.90 -14.65
N ASN A 32 20.88 9.90 -14.74
CA ASN A 32 22.22 9.81 -14.15
C ASN A 32 22.09 9.56 -12.64
N SER A 33 22.83 8.58 -12.12
CA SER A 33 22.88 8.24 -10.70
C SER A 33 23.15 9.43 -9.78
N ALA A 34 24.04 10.36 -10.17
CA ALA A 34 24.30 11.57 -9.37
C ALA A 34 23.06 12.48 -9.28
N ASN A 35 22.35 12.65 -10.40
CA ASN A 35 21.10 13.42 -10.44
C ASN A 35 19.99 12.72 -9.67
N PHE A 36 19.94 11.39 -9.71
CA PHE A 36 18.97 10.61 -8.95
C PHE A 36 19.19 10.73 -7.44
N GLU A 37 20.44 10.59 -6.97
CA GLU A 37 20.78 10.79 -5.56
C GLU A 37 20.51 12.23 -5.09
N ALA A 38 20.83 13.23 -5.91
CA ALA A 38 20.52 14.62 -5.59
C ALA A 38 19.02 14.86 -5.42
N ARG A 39 18.18 14.20 -6.24
CA ARG A 39 16.71 14.25 -6.13
C ARG A 39 16.21 13.56 -4.86
N LEU A 40 16.78 12.42 -4.47
CA LEU A 40 16.37 11.71 -3.25
C LEU A 40 16.67 12.50 -1.97
N LYS A 41 17.61 13.45 -2.01
CA LYS A 41 17.89 14.37 -0.89
C LYS A 41 16.90 15.55 -0.81
N GLN A 42 16.03 15.73 -1.79
CA GLN A 42 15.04 16.80 -1.77
C GLN A 42 13.77 16.37 -1.03
N SER A 43 13.13 17.32 -0.36
CA SER A 43 11.83 17.10 0.30
C SER A 43 10.69 16.86 -0.68
N TRP A 44 10.88 17.28 -1.93
CA TRP A 44 9.94 17.13 -3.02
C TRP A 44 10.53 16.25 -4.12
N ILE A 45 9.65 15.62 -4.88
CA ILE A 45 9.99 14.95 -6.12
C ILE A 45 8.94 15.31 -7.15
N ARG A 46 9.31 15.33 -8.43
CA ARG A 46 8.32 15.54 -9.47
C ARG A 46 7.40 14.31 -9.56
N THR A 47 6.11 14.56 -9.76
CA THR A 47 5.06 13.54 -9.82
C THR A 47 5.29 12.50 -10.92
N ASP A 48 5.84 12.91 -12.07
CA ASP A 48 6.18 12.01 -13.18
C ASP A 48 7.23 10.96 -12.77
N ILE A 49 8.26 11.39 -12.04
CA ILE A 49 9.31 10.50 -11.53
C ILE A 49 8.75 9.59 -10.43
N LEU A 50 7.94 10.13 -9.53
CA LEU A 50 7.30 9.33 -8.48
C LEU A 50 6.41 8.23 -9.07
N LEU A 51 5.62 8.57 -10.10
CA LEU A 51 4.77 7.61 -10.80
C LEU A 51 5.59 6.50 -11.47
N LYS A 52 6.68 6.85 -12.15
CA LYS A 52 7.58 5.85 -12.76
C LYS A 52 8.23 4.95 -11.72
N ILE A 53 8.70 5.51 -10.60
CA ILE A 53 9.25 4.72 -9.48
C ILE A 53 8.18 3.79 -8.92
N SER A 54 6.95 4.28 -8.74
CA SER A 54 5.81 3.48 -8.30
C SER A 54 5.53 2.30 -9.24
N GLN A 55 5.54 2.53 -10.55
CA GLN A 55 5.29 1.49 -11.55
C GLN A 55 6.43 0.47 -11.61
N LEU A 56 7.68 0.93 -11.57
CA LEU A 56 8.87 0.06 -11.61
C LEU A 56 8.99 -0.83 -10.37
N LEU A 57 8.66 -0.29 -9.20
CA LEU A 57 8.73 -1.02 -7.93
C LEU A 57 7.40 -1.70 -7.56
N GLN A 58 6.37 -1.56 -8.42
CA GLN A 58 5.01 -2.03 -8.17
C GLN A 58 4.48 -1.63 -6.77
N HIS A 59 4.82 -0.42 -6.33
CA HIS A 59 4.50 0.08 -5.00
C HIS A 59 3.84 1.45 -5.05
N ASN A 60 2.73 1.65 -4.33
CA ASN A 60 1.93 2.86 -4.41
C ASN A 60 2.41 3.93 -3.41
N PHE A 61 3.46 4.66 -3.77
CA PHE A 61 4.00 5.76 -2.94
C PHE A 61 3.00 6.92 -2.76
N PHE A 62 2.01 7.08 -3.64
CA PHE A 62 0.96 8.09 -3.46
C PHE A 62 0.03 7.73 -2.29
N ALA A 63 -0.25 6.44 -2.09
CA ALA A 63 -1.01 5.97 -0.94
C ALA A 63 -0.22 6.20 0.36
N ASP A 64 1.09 5.92 0.36
CA ASP A 64 1.95 6.17 1.52
C ASP A 64 1.96 7.65 1.91
N ILE A 65 2.12 8.55 0.93
CA ILE A 65 2.06 10.01 1.17
C ILE A 65 0.68 10.39 1.70
N GLY A 66 -0.39 9.81 1.13
CA GLY A 66 -1.76 10.04 1.60
C GLY A 66 -1.99 9.59 3.05
N ALA A 67 -1.34 8.51 3.49
CA ALA A 67 -1.44 8.01 4.87
C ALA A 67 -0.75 8.93 5.89
N LEU A 68 0.18 9.78 5.45
CA LEU A 68 0.82 10.79 6.29
C LEU A 68 -0.01 12.07 6.45
N LEU A 69 -1.08 12.23 5.67
CA LEU A 69 -1.96 13.39 5.76
C LEU A 69 -2.87 13.30 7.01
N PRO A 70 -3.20 14.44 7.64
CA PRO A 70 -4.21 14.50 8.69
C PRO A 70 -5.54 13.88 8.24
N LYS A 71 -6.14 13.05 9.10
CA LYS A 71 -7.42 12.35 8.83
C LYS A 71 -8.60 13.30 8.58
N GLU A 72 -8.49 14.54 9.04
CA GLU A 72 -9.53 15.57 8.91
C GLU A 72 -9.64 16.14 7.49
N LEU A 73 -8.69 15.84 6.61
CA LEU A 73 -8.74 16.31 5.22
C LEU A 73 -9.74 15.46 4.41
N PRO A 74 -10.82 16.07 3.89
CA PRO A 74 -11.77 15.34 3.07
C PRO A 74 -11.11 14.89 1.77
N SER A 75 -11.36 13.64 1.38
CA SER A 75 -10.86 13.08 0.14
C SER A 75 -12.03 12.84 -0.82
N ASN A 76 -11.97 13.42 -2.01
CA ASN A 76 -12.88 13.10 -3.11
C ASN A 76 -12.50 11.78 -3.82
N LYS A 77 -11.73 10.90 -3.16
CA LYS A 77 -11.40 9.59 -3.72
C LYS A 77 -12.71 8.85 -4.03
N VAL A 78 -12.88 8.48 -5.29
CA VAL A 78 -13.68 7.30 -5.64
C VAL A 78 -12.92 6.15 -5.02
N THR A 79 -13.29 5.75 -3.82
CA THR A 79 -12.78 4.52 -3.22
C THR A 79 -13.06 3.43 -4.24
N ASP A 80 -12.01 2.77 -4.72
CA ASP A 80 -12.18 1.51 -5.43
C ASP A 80 -12.70 0.51 -4.39
N LYS A 81 -14.02 0.52 -4.22
CA LYS A 81 -14.72 -0.21 -3.19
C LYS A 81 -14.57 -1.72 -3.36
N THR A 82 -14.01 -2.19 -4.47
CA THR A 82 -13.80 -3.62 -4.74
C THR A 82 -13.15 -4.35 -3.58
N LYS A 83 -12.12 -3.80 -2.92
CA LYS A 83 -11.47 -4.48 -1.78
C LYS A 83 -12.32 -4.48 -0.52
N ASP A 84 -12.98 -3.37 -0.20
CA ASP A 84 -13.83 -3.26 0.99
C ASP A 84 -15.13 -4.08 0.82
N GLU A 85 -15.66 -4.12 -0.40
CA GLU A 85 -16.79 -4.98 -0.81
C GLU A 85 -16.39 -6.46 -0.77
N LEU A 86 -15.18 -6.82 -1.22
CA LEU A 86 -14.66 -8.19 -1.10
C LEU A 86 -14.45 -8.60 0.36
N ILE A 87 -13.93 -7.72 1.21
CA ILE A 87 -13.77 -7.99 2.65
C ILE A 87 -15.14 -8.25 3.28
N THR A 88 -16.12 -7.39 2.99
CA THR A 88 -17.49 -7.54 3.51
C THR A 88 -18.13 -8.86 3.03
N ALA A 89 -17.93 -9.22 1.76
CA ALA A 89 -18.43 -10.47 1.20
C ALA A 89 -17.79 -11.70 1.85
N LEU A 90 -16.46 -11.69 2.04
CA LEU A 90 -15.73 -12.77 2.70
C LEU A 90 -16.09 -12.92 4.18
N GLU A 91 -16.33 -11.82 4.89
CA GLU A 91 -16.77 -11.84 6.29
C GLU A 91 -18.17 -12.45 6.45
N LEU A 92 -19.08 -12.16 5.52
CA LEU A 92 -20.41 -12.78 5.47
C LEU A 92 -20.30 -14.29 5.21
N GLU A 93 -19.47 -14.69 4.26
CA GLU A 93 -19.24 -16.10 3.93
C GLU A 93 -18.67 -16.88 5.12
N ILE A 94 -17.66 -16.34 5.82
CA ILE A 94 -17.12 -16.93 7.05
C ILE A 94 -18.21 -17.11 8.11
N THR A 95 -19.13 -16.15 8.21
CA THR A 95 -20.22 -16.21 9.19
C THR A 95 -21.21 -17.32 8.87
N ILE A 96 -21.57 -17.50 7.59
CA ILE A 96 -22.45 -18.57 7.12
C ILE A 96 -21.79 -19.93 7.34
N LEU A 97 -20.55 -20.10 6.88
CA LEU A 97 -19.79 -21.34 7.02
C LEU A 97 -19.62 -21.77 8.48
N LYS A 98 -19.41 -20.81 9.40
CA LYS A 98 -19.37 -21.10 10.85
C LYS A 98 -20.70 -21.64 11.36
N ARG A 99 -21.82 -21.04 10.95
CA ARG A 99 -23.16 -21.52 11.35
C ARG A 99 -23.44 -22.91 10.80
N GLU A 100 -23.14 -23.17 9.54
CA GLU A 100 -23.32 -24.48 8.92
C GLU A 100 -22.49 -25.55 9.62
N ARG A 101 -21.21 -25.26 9.90
CA ARG A 101 -20.35 -26.15 10.68
C ARG A 101 -20.94 -26.43 12.06
N ASP A 102 -21.43 -25.40 12.77
CA ASP A 102 -21.96 -25.56 14.12
C ASP A 102 -23.24 -26.42 14.13
N MET A 103 -24.10 -26.24 13.14
CA MET A 103 -25.29 -27.08 12.93
C MET A 103 -24.93 -28.52 12.59
N LEU A 104 -23.97 -28.75 11.69
CA LEU A 104 -23.52 -30.10 11.34
C LEU A 104 -22.88 -30.79 12.55
N SER A 105 -22.08 -30.05 13.32
CA SER A 105 -21.47 -30.54 14.56
C SER A 105 -22.51 -30.95 15.60
N SER A 106 -23.59 -30.17 15.77
CA SER A 106 -24.68 -30.53 16.68
C SER A 106 -25.41 -31.79 16.23
N LEU A 107 -25.72 -31.91 14.93
CA LEU A 107 -26.40 -33.09 14.37
C LEU A 107 -25.54 -34.37 14.48
N ILE A 108 -24.24 -34.27 14.23
CA ILE A 108 -23.32 -35.40 14.39
C ILE A 108 -23.23 -35.81 15.86
N SER A 109 -23.14 -34.83 16.77
CA SER A 109 -23.11 -35.09 18.21
C SER A 109 -24.41 -35.72 18.74
N GLU A 110 -25.56 -35.35 18.18
CA GLU A 110 -26.85 -35.98 18.50
C GLU A 110 -26.95 -37.42 17.98
N LYS A 111 -26.38 -37.71 16.81
CA LYS A 111 -26.44 -39.04 16.18
C LYS A 111 -25.46 -40.07 16.79
N ILE A 112 -24.45 -39.61 17.52
CA ILE A 112 -23.46 -40.45 18.21
C ILE A 112 -23.92 -40.81 19.65
N LYS A 113 -24.97 -40.17 20.17
CA LYS A 113 -25.67 -40.58 21.41
C LYS A 113 -26.67 -41.69 21.13
#